data_AF-I2GW69-F1
#
_entry.id   AF-I2GW69-F1
#
_cell.length_a   1.000
_cell.length_b   1.000
_cell.length_c   1.000
_cell.angle_alpha   90.00
_cell.angle_beta   90.00
_cell.angle_gamma   90.00
#
_symmetry.space_group_name_H-M   'P 1'
#
loop_
_entity.id
_entity.type
_entity.pdbx_description
1 polymer ?
#
loop_
_entity_poly.entity_id
_entity_poly.type
_entity_poly.pdbx_seq_one_letter_code
_entity_poly.pdbx_strand_id
1 'polypeptide(L)'
;MGNGDLNLLKSWNPKLVKNRAKVWQKEQEKLNEEALIKKKLAEINKEKELASLVGETKKDNRMDWMYKSDANIASELKKDYLLGKKKLDKNVIKTQKNPSRKK
;
A
#
# COMPACT_ATOMS: atom_id res chain seq x y z
N MET A 1 0.78 -58.47 16.01
CA MET A 1 1.40 -57.20 16.41
C MET A 1 0.82 -56.10 15.54
N GLY A 2 -0.03 -55.23 16.06
CA GLY A 2 -0.67 -54.20 15.25
C GLY A 2 -1.69 -53.42 16.06
N ASN A 3 -1.25 -52.78 17.15
CA ASN A 3 -2.11 -51.98 18.02
C ASN A 3 -1.68 -50.51 17.95
N GLY A 4 -1.79 -49.92 16.77
CA GLY A 4 -1.61 -48.48 16.56
C GLY A 4 -2.95 -47.75 16.70
N ASP A 5 -2.95 -46.53 17.22
CA ASP A 5 -4.16 -45.69 17.36
C ASP A 5 -4.83 -45.52 15.99
N LEU A 6 -6.03 -46.09 15.83
CA LEU A 6 -6.85 -46.04 14.61
C LEU A 6 -7.07 -44.60 14.13
N ASN A 7 -7.07 -43.63 15.05
CA ASN A 7 -7.27 -42.23 14.71
C ASN A 7 -6.09 -41.65 13.92
N LEU A 8 -4.88 -42.20 14.02
CA LEU A 8 -3.73 -41.74 13.23
C LEU A 8 -3.84 -42.10 11.74
N LEU A 9 -4.73 -43.03 11.40
CA LEU A 9 -5.07 -43.35 10.01
C LEU A 9 -6.15 -42.44 9.44
N LYS A 10 -6.74 -41.55 10.26
CA LYS A 10 -7.80 -40.63 9.83
C LYS A 10 -7.24 -39.27 9.43
N SER A 11 -7.63 -38.80 8.25
CA SER A 11 -7.19 -37.53 7.67
C SER A 11 -7.63 -36.30 8.45
N TRP A 12 -8.72 -36.39 9.22
CA TRP A 12 -9.24 -35.29 10.03
C TRP A 12 -8.55 -35.15 11.39
N ASN A 13 -7.73 -36.12 11.81
CA ASN A 13 -7.12 -36.09 13.14
C ASN A 13 -6.10 -34.94 13.27
N PRO A 14 -6.27 -33.99 14.20
CA PRO A 14 -5.36 -32.86 14.35
C PRO A 14 -3.97 -33.27 14.83
N LYS A 15 -3.83 -34.43 15.49
CA LYS A 15 -2.54 -34.92 15.99
C LYS A 15 -1.61 -35.38 14.87
N LEU A 16 -2.16 -35.67 13.68
CA LEU A 16 -1.39 -36.10 12.51
C LEU A 16 -0.41 -35.00 12.09
N VAL A 17 0.85 -35.38 11.86
CA VAL A 17 1.96 -34.43 11.58
C VAL A 17 1.64 -33.50 10.41
N LYS A 18 1.02 -34.01 9.34
CA LYS A 18 0.62 -33.18 8.18
C LYS A 18 -0.41 -32.11 8.55
N ASN A 19 -1.34 -32.39 9.46
CA ASN A 19 -2.36 -31.43 9.88
C ASN A 19 -1.76 -30.39 10.82
N ARG A 20 -0.89 -30.82 11.74
CA ARG A 20 -0.11 -29.89 12.58
C ARG A 20 0.73 -28.93 11.73
N ALA A 21 1.37 -29.43 10.68
CA ALA A 21 2.13 -28.58 9.75
C ALA A 21 1.23 -27.55 9.04
N LYS A 22 0.04 -27.95 8.58
CA LYS A 22 -0.93 -27.01 7.99
C LYS A 22 -1.42 -25.95 8.97
N VAL A 23 -1.68 -26.33 10.22
CA VAL A 23 -2.07 -25.39 11.29
C VAL A 23 -0.93 -24.41 11.55
N TRP A 24 0.29 -24.92 11.71
CA TRP A 24 1.47 -24.09 11.94
C TRP A 24 1.72 -23.09 10.80
N GLN A 25 1.56 -23.50 9.53
CA GLN A 25 1.68 -22.59 8.38
C GLN A 25 0.67 -21.45 8.46
N LYS A 26 -0.60 -21.75 8.76
CA LYS A 26 -1.64 -20.73 8.91
C LYS A 26 -1.40 -19.80 10.10
N GLU A 27 -0.92 -20.34 11.22
CA GLU A 27 -0.53 -19.55 12.39
C GLU A 27 0.61 -18.60 12.05
N GLN A 28 1.62 -19.08 11.31
CA GLN A 28 2.74 -18.27 10.86
C GLN A 28 2.32 -17.17 9.89
N GLU A 29 1.44 -17.47 8.93
CA GLU A 29 0.85 -16.48 8.02
C GLU A 29 0.10 -15.39 8.80
N LYS A 30 -0.75 -15.79 9.76
CA LYS A 30 -1.49 -14.85 10.63
C LYS A 30 -0.55 -13.96 11.45
N LEU A 31 0.50 -14.53 12.04
CA LEU A 31 1.50 -13.75 12.79
C LEU A 31 2.22 -12.73 11.90
N ASN A 32 2.52 -13.09 10.65
CA ASN A 32 3.11 -12.17 9.68
C ASN A 32 2.15 -11.02 9.31
N GLU A 33 0.88 -11.32 9.07
CA GLU A 33 -0.15 -10.30 8.80
C GLU A 33 -0.30 -9.33 9.97
N GLU A 34 -0.40 -9.85 11.20
CA GLU A 34 -0.48 -9.05 12.42
C GLU A 34 0.77 -8.17 12.60
N ALA A 35 1.96 -8.70 12.31
CA ALA A 35 3.20 -7.93 12.35
C ALA A 35 3.23 -6.80 11.32
N LEU A 36 2.74 -7.05 10.10
CA LEU A 36 2.63 -6.03 9.05
C LEU A 36 1.64 -4.92 9.43
N ILE A 37 0.48 -5.30 9.97
CA ILE A 37 -0.53 -4.35 10.47
C ILE A 37 0.05 -3.50 11.60
N LYS A 38 0.74 -4.13 12.57
CA LYS A 38 1.37 -3.44 13.68
C LYS A 38 2.41 -2.42 13.21
N LYS A 39 3.22 -2.76 12.20
CA LYS A 39 4.18 -1.82 11.59
C LYS A 39 3.48 -0.60 10.99
N LYS A 40 2.41 -0.81 10.20
CA LYS A 40 1.62 0.29 9.61
C LYS A 40 0.96 1.18 10.68
N LEU A 41 0.41 0.57 11.72
CA LEU A 41 -0.19 1.33 12.83
C LEU A 41 0.86 2.16 13.58
N ALA A 42 2.06 1.62 13.79
CA ALA A 42 3.15 2.36 14.40
C ALA A 42 3.61 3.55 13.54
N GLU A 43 3.61 3.40 12.21
CA GLU A 43 3.92 4.50 11.28
C GLU A 43 2.85 5.60 11.34
N ILE A 44 1.57 5.22 11.26
CA ILE A 44 0.45 6.17 11.39
C ILE A 44 0.47 6.91 12.73
N ASN A 45 0.80 6.22 13.83
CA ASN A 45 0.88 6.85 15.13
C ASN A 45 2.04 7.85 15.21
N LYS A 46 3.21 7.52 14.64
CA LYS A 46 4.34 8.47 14.54
C LYS A 46 3.99 9.69 13.70
N GLU A 47 3.30 9.50 12.57
CA GLU A 47 2.82 10.63 11.76
C GLU A 47 1.87 11.53 12.54
N LYS A 48 0.94 10.94 13.32
CA LYS A 48 0.01 11.69 14.19
C LYS A 48 0.73 12.45 15.31
N GLU A 49 1.76 11.87 15.91
CA GLU A 49 2.57 12.52 16.94
C GLU A 49 3.38 13.69 16.38
N LEU A 50 3.96 13.54 15.19
CA LEU A 50 4.66 14.64 14.51
C LEU A 50 3.68 15.76 14.12
N ALA A 51 2.51 15.41 13.59
CA ALA A 51 1.46 16.37 13.25
C ALA A 51 1.00 17.18 14.47
N SER A 52 0.85 16.55 15.64
CA SER A 52 0.42 17.24 16.85
C SER A 52 1.48 18.22 17.37
N LEU A 53 2.78 17.87 17.27
CA LEU A 53 3.91 18.71 17.68
C LEU A 53 4.14 19.91 16.73
N VAL A 54 3.93 19.72 15.43
CA VAL A 54 4.08 20.78 14.41
C VAL A 54 2.94 21.82 14.51
N GLY A 55 1.90 21.56 15.30
CA GLY A 55 0.78 22.48 15.49
C GLY A 55 -0.06 22.58 14.21
N GLU A 56 -0.72 21.50 13.83
CA GLU A 56 -1.31 21.41 12.49
C GLU A 56 -2.69 22.08 12.37
N THR A 57 -2.72 23.15 11.57
CA THR A 57 -3.92 23.51 10.80
C THR A 57 -4.20 22.37 9.83
N LYS A 58 -5.32 21.66 10.04
CA LYS A 58 -5.74 20.51 9.23
C LYS A 58 -5.74 20.86 7.73
N LYS A 59 -4.65 20.56 7.02
CA LYS A 59 -4.67 20.57 5.56
C LYS A 59 -5.45 19.34 5.13
N ASP A 60 -6.48 19.58 4.32
CA ASP A 60 -7.38 18.54 3.81
C ASP A 60 -6.59 17.61 2.86
N ASN A 61 -5.90 16.60 3.42
CA ASN A 61 -5.13 15.58 2.68
C ASN A 61 -6.02 14.64 1.84
N ARG A 62 -7.33 14.91 1.73
CA ARG A 62 -8.30 14.12 0.95
C ARG A 62 -7.99 14.11 -0.55
N MET A 63 -7.32 15.16 -1.05
CA MET A 63 -6.97 15.31 -2.46
C MET A 63 -5.47 15.12 -2.73
N ASP A 64 -4.69 14.71 -1.73
CA ASP A 64 -3.24 14.59 -1.87
C ASP A 64 -2.86 13.48 -2.86
N TRP A 65 -3.63 12.38 -2.89
CA TRP A 65 -3.45 11.31 -3.87
C TRP A 65 -3.71 11.77 -5.31
N MET A 66 -4.60 12.75 -5.50
CA MET A 66 -4.94 13.32 -6.81
C MET A 66 -3.87 14.32 -7.28
N TYR A 67 -3.30 15.11 -6.36
CA TYR A 67 -2.29 16.11 -6.71
C TYR A 67 -0.85 15.56 -6.74
N LYS A 68 -0.55 14.42 -6.11
CA LYS A 68 0.80 13.82 -6.12
C LYS A 68 1.20 13.19 -7.45
N SER A 69 0.28 12.55 -8.20
CA SER A 69 0.62 11.89 -9.46
C SER A 69 0.73 12.88 -10.61
N ASP A 70 -0.31 13.66 -10.85
CA ASP A 70 -0.47 14.33 -12.15
C ASP A 70 0.35 15.63 -12.23
N ALA A 71 0.45 16.35 -11.11
CA ALA A 71 1.22 17.60 -11.06
C ALA A 71 2.73 17.32 -11.16
N ASN A 72 3.23 16.26 -10.55
CA ASN A 72 4.65 15.89 -10.61
C ASN A 72 5.02 15.38 -12.01
N ILE A 73 4.23 14.46 -12.58
CA ILE A 73 4.46 13.92 -13.92
C ILE A 73 4.41 15.04 -14.97
N ALA A 74 3.42 15.93 -14.93
CA ALA A 74 3.34 17.05 -15.86
C ALA A 74 4.50 18.04 -15.68
N SER A 75 4.94 18.29 -14.44
CA SER A 75 6.07 19.18 -14.17
C SER A 75 7.41 18.58 -14.64
N GLU A 76 7.59 17.28 -14.51
CA GLU A 76 8.79 16.56 -14.91
C GLU A 76 8.88 16.44 -16.42
N LEU A 77 7.77 16.08 -17.08
CA LEU A 77 7.68 16.10 -18.54
C LEU A 77 7.91 17.50 -19.12
N LYS A 78 7.43 18.56 -18.45
CA LYS A 78 7.70 19.96 -18.83
C LYS A 78 9.18 20.32 -18.68
N LYS A 79 9.85 19.88 -17.61
CA LYS A 79 11.29 20.10 -17.38
C LYS A 79 12.15 19.36 -18.42
N ASP A 80 11.83 18.10 -18.70
CA ASP A 80 12.49 17.30 -19.73
C ASP A 80 12.38 17.93 -21.12
N TYR A 81 11.22 18.52 -21.41
CA TYR A 81 10.96 19.20 -22.67
C TYR A 81 11.78 20.50 -22.81
N LEU A 82 11.82 21.33 -21.75
CA LEU A 82 12.63 22.55 -21.74
C LEU A 82 14.13 22.27 -21.84
N LEU A 83 14.57 21.11 -21.36
CA LEU A 83 15.96 20.65 -21.43
C LEU A 83 16.28 19.90 -22.73
N GLY A 84 15.32 19.82 -23.66
CA GLY A 84 15.50 19.18 -24.97
C GLY A 84 15.65 17.65 -24.94
N LYS A 85 15.34 17.01 -23.80
CA LYS A 85 15.51 15.55 -23.62
C LYS A 85 14.40 14.73 -24.29
N LYS A 86 13.23 15.33 -24.55
CA LYS A 86 12.06 14.68 -25.17
C LYS A 86 11.44 15.56 -26.25
N LYS A 87 10.91 14.95 -27.31
CA LYS A 87 10.24 15.65 -28.43
C LYS A 87 8.85 16.17 -28.00
N LEU A 88 8.37 17.23 -28.66
CA LEU A 88 7.01 17.78 -28.46
C LEU A 88 5.94 16.76 -28.86
N ASP A 89 5.27 16.16 -27.89
CA ASP A 89 4.04 15.43 -28.14
C ASP A 89 2.82 16.35 -27.96
N LYS A 90 1.83 16.22 -28.85
CA LYS A 90 0.59 17.03 -28.89
C LYS A 90 -0.19 17.03 -27.57
N ASN A 91 0.08 16.08 -26.68
CA ASN A 91 -0.57 15.95 -25.38
C ASN A 91 -0.09 16.98 -24.35
N VAL A 92 1.16 17.45 -24.44
CA VAL A 92 1.74 18.46 -23.53
C VAL A 92 1.09 19.84 -23.71
N ILE A 93 0.68 20.14 -24.94
CA ILE A 93 0.08 21.41 -25.33
C ILE A 93 -1.39 21.49 -24.88
N LYS A 94 -2.12 20.36 -24.86
CA LYS A 94 -3.56 20.32 -24.51
C LYS A 94 -3.83 20.67 -23.05
N THR A 95 -2.95 20.30 -22.13
CA THR A 95 -3.06 20.60 -20.69
C THR A 95 -3.07 22.10 -20.35
N GLN A 96 -2.60 22.97 -21.25
CA GLN A 96 -2.56 24.43 -21.00
C GLN A 96 -3.82 25.18 -21.42
N LYS A 97 -4.75 24.54 -22.14
CA LYS A 97 -5.98 25.18 -22.60
C LYS A 97 -7.06 25.08 -21.51
N ASN A 98 -6.88 25.82 -20.42
CA ASN A 98 -7.91 26.01 -19.40
C ASN A 98 -8.97 26.99 -19.94
N PRO A 99 -10.22 26.57 -20.23
CA PRO A 99 -11.26 27.50 -20.64
C PRO A 99 -11.69 28.32 -19.44
N SER A 100 -11.14 29.53 -19.34
CA SER A 100 -11.58 30.56 -18.42
C SER A 100 -13.11 30.75 -18.50
N ARG A 101 -13.79 30.35 -17.42
CA ARG A 101 -14.99 30.96 -16.81
C ARG A 101 -15.82 31.81 -17.79
N LYS A 102 -16.84 31.20 -18.40
CA LYS A 102 -17.92 31.97 -19.03
C LYS A 102 -18.65 32.76 -17.94
N LYS A 103 -18.76 34.07 -18.16
CA LYS A 103 -19.57 35.02 -17.38
C LYS A 103 -21.05 34.66 -17.47
#